data_AF-A0A7C6M7V1-F1
#
_entry.id   AF-A0A7C6M7V1-F1
#
_cell.length_a   1.000
_cell.length_b   1.000
_cell.length_c   1.000
_cell.angle_alpha   90.00
_cell.angle_beta   90.00
_cell.angle_gamma   90.00
#
_symmetry.space_group_name_H-M   'P 1'
#
loop_
_entity.id
_entity.type
_entity.pdbx_description
1 polymer ?
#
loop_
_entity_poly.entity_id
_entity_poly.type
_entity_poly.pdbx_seq_one_letter_code
_entity_poly.pdbx_strand_id
1 'polypeptide(L)'
;MKSVKPGRGYSKLSYSSSVFAILFGVIWTIVAFVIAFFIFASAPFLGIIGLLFPLFGIIFIIAGVKQARFHKHNATQRNRHSIVDITSDEEGDPLDRWGRSSSEFDLSNRFNENVTKYCSNCGTKLESEHNFCPRCGKKVR
;
A
#
# COMPACT_ATOMS: atom_id res chain seq x y z
N MET A 1 -12.95 18.74 -0.26
CA MET A 1 -11.55 18.28 -0.09
C MET A 1 -10.73 18.70 -1.32
N LYS A 2 -9.40 18.85 -1.22
CA LYS A 2 -8.56 19.32 -2.32
C LYS A 2 -7.65 18.19 -2.82
N SER A 3 -7.73 17.88 -4.11
CA SER A 3 -6.87 16.89 -4.76
C SER A 3 -5.38 17.26 -4.67
N VAL A 4 -4.51 16.32 -4.31
CA VAL A 4 -3.04 16.52 -4.37
C VAL A 4 -2.55 16.20 -5.79
N LYS A 5 -1.97 17.18 -6.46
CA LYS A 5 -1.52 17.09 -7.87
C LYS A 5 0.00 16.96 -7.94
N PRO A 6 0.55 16.12 -8.84
CA PRO A 6 1.99 16.03 -9.04
C PRO A 6 2.52 17.35 -9.63
N GLY A 7 3.75 17.69 -9.27
CA GLY A 7 4.45 18.86 -9.82
C GLY A 7 4.61 18.77 -11.34
N ARG A 8 4.57 19.91 -12.04
CA ARG A 8 4.74 19.95 -13.51
C ARG A 8 6.13 19.48 -13.95
N GLY A 9 7.16 19.68 -13.10
CA GLY A 9 8.53 19.24 -13.36
C GLY A 9 8.62 17.72 -13.52
N TYR A 10 7.97 16.95 -12.63
CA TYR A 10 7.95 15.49 -12.70
C TYR A 10 7.33 15.00 -14.02
N SER A 11 6.19 15.57 -14.43
CA SER A 11 5.54 15.18 -15.69
C SER A 11 6.37 15.54 -16.93
N LYS A 12 7.10 16.67 -16.91
CA LYS A 12 8.03 17.03 -18.01
C LYS A 12 9.22 16.07 -18.10
N LEU A 13 9.80 15.68 -16.96
CA LEU A 13 10.90 14.72 -16.90
C LEU A 13 10.47 13.35 -17.44
N SER A 14 9.30 12.84 -17.01
CA SER A 14 8.75 11.58 -17.49
C SER A 14 8.32 11.64 -18.96
N TYR A 15 7.94 12.81 -19.48
CA TYR A 15 7.75 12.99 -20.91
C TYR A 15 9.07 12.86 -21.67
N SER A 16 10.16 13.46 -21.19
CA SER A 16 11.48 13.34 -21.82
C SER A 16 11.97 11.89 -21.88
N SER A 17 11.77 11.11 -20.82
CA SER A 17 12.15 9.69 -20.81
C SER A 17 11.32 8.87 -21.81
N SER A 18 10.04 9.20 -21.98
CA SER A 18 9.19 8.53 -22.98
C SER A 18 9.63 8.80 -24.42
N VAL A 19 10.12 10.01 -24.72
CA VAL A 19 10.70 10.33 -26.03
C VAL A 19 11.98 9.52 -26.26
N PHE A 20 12.85 9.45 -25.26
CA PHE A 20 14.05 8.63 -25.32
C PHE A 20 13.74 7.14 -25.55
N ALA A 21 12.74 6.60 -24.85
CA ALA A 21 12.31 5.20 -25.03
C ALA A 21 11.81 4.91 -26.45
N ILE A 22 11.12 5.86 -27.10
CA ILE A 22 10.70 5.73 -28.50
C ILE A 22 11.93 5.71 -29.43
N LEU A 23 12.86 6.65 -29.27
CA LEU A 23 14.07 6.71 -30.10
C LEU A 23 14.91 5.44 -29.93
N PHE A 24 15.09 5.00 -28.69
CA PHE A 24 15.78 3.76 -28.38
C PHE A 24 15.06 2.55 -29.00
N GLY A 25 13.74 2.46 -28.89
CA GLY A 25 12.96 1.38 -29.49
C GLY A 25 13.12 1.30 -31.01
N VAL A 26 13.12 2.44 -31.71
CA VAL A 26 13.36 2.50 -33.16
C VAL A 26 14.75 2.01 -33.51
N ILE A 27 15.79 2.54 -32.83
CA ILE A 27 17.18 2.14 -33.06
C ILE A 27 17.35 0.64 -32.77
N TRP A 28 16.79 0.16 -31.65
CA TRP A 28 16.84 -1.24 -31.26
C TRP A 28 16.20 -2.15 -32.30
N THR A 29 15.01 -1.82 -32.81
CA THR A 29 14.33 -2.61 -33.84
C THR A 29 15.18 -2.70 -35.11
N ILE A 30 15.81 -1.60 -35.54
CA ILE A 30 16.68 -1.60 -36.72
C ILE A 30 17.89 -2.51 -36.49
N VAL A 31 18.62 -2.30 -35.38
CA VAL A 31 19.82 -3.09 -35.05
C VAL A 31 19.48 -4.57 -34.88
N ALA A 32 18.42 -4.90 -34.17
CA ALA A 32 17.97 -6.26 -33.95
C ALA A 32 17.58 -6.95 -35.26
N PHE A 33 16.90 -6.23 -36.17
CA PHE A 33 16.53 -6.78 -37.48
C PHE A 33 17.76 -7.04 -38.36
N VAL A 34 18.72 -6.12 -38.36
CA VAL A 34 19.99 -6.28 -39.08
C VAL A 34 20.75 -7.52 -38.56
N ILE A 35 20.91 -7.65 -37.25
CA ILE A 35 21.58 -8.82 -36.65
C ILE A 35 20.82 -10.11 -36.96
N ALA A 36 19.49 -10.11 -36.82
CA ALA A 36 18.66 -11.28 -37.13
C ALA A 36 18.83 -11.71 -38.59
N PHE A 37 18.92 -10.77 -39.53
CA PHE A 37 19.16 -11.06 -40.95
C PHE A 37 20.52 -11.72 -41.20
N PHE A 38 21.60 -11.20 -40.61
CA PHE A 38 22.94 -11.78 -40.74
C PHE A 38 23.05 -13.17 -40.09
N ILE A 39 22.39 -13.37 -38.95
CA ILE A 39 22.35 -14.69 -38.28
C ILE A 39 21.49 -15.67 -39.07
N PHE A 40 20.36 -15.24 -39.65
CA PHE A 40 19.52 -16.10 -40.47
C PHE A 40 20.25 -16.66 -41.69
N ALA A 41 21.14 -15.86 -42.29
CA ALA A 41 21.98 -16.31 -43.41
C ALA A 41 23.05 -17.35 -43.02
N SER A 42 23.56 -17.30 -41.78
CA SER A 42 24.64 -18.18 -41.30
C SER A 42 24.16 -19.39 -40.49
N ALA A 43 23.04 -19.27 -39.79
CA ALA A 43 22.44 -20.29 -38.93
C ALA A 43 20.90 -20.15 -38.93
N PRO A 44 20.19 -20.73 -39.92
CA PRO A 44 18.74 -20.54 -40.10
C PRO A 44 17.92 -20.96 -38.87
N PHE A 45 18.32 -22.04 -38.20
CA PHE A 45 17.63 -22.55 -37.01
C PHE A 45 17.67 -21.56 -35.83
N LEU A 46 18.83 -20.91 -35.58
CA LEU A 46 18.94 -19.85 -34.56
C LEU A 46 18.32 -18.53 -35.06
N GLY A 47 18.39 -18.24 -36.35
CA GLY A 47 17.86 -17.01 -36.95
C GLY A 47 16.35 -16.85 -36.75
N ILE A 48 15.59 -17.95 -36.79
CA ILE A 48 14.14 -17.94 -36.51
C ILE A 48 13.85 -17.44 -35.08
N ILE A 49 14.64 -17.88 -34.09
CA ILE A 49 14.53 -17.41 -32.70
C ILE A 49 14.90 -15.92 -32.62
N GLY A 50 15.87 -15.48 -33.43
CA GLY A 50 16.30 -14.09 -33.55
C GLY A 50 15.22 -13.11 -34.02
N LEU A 51 14.18 -13.59 -34.72
CA LEU A 51 13.06 -12.74 -35.19
C LEU A 51 12.16 -12.22 -34.04
N LEU A 52 12.30 -12.78 -32.83
CA LEU A 52 11.60 -12.27 -31.64
C LEU A 52 12.25 -10.97 -31.10
N PHE A 53 13.55 -10.78 -31.31
CA PHE A 53 14.29 -9.66 -30.74
C PHE A 53 13.82 -8.26 -31.22
N PRO A 54 13.48 -8.06 -32.50
CA PRO A 54 12.90 -6.81 -32.98
C PRO A 54 11.54 -6.46 -32.36
N LEU A 55 10.76 -7.44 -31.91
CA LEU A 55 9.44 -7.21 -31.29
C LEU A 55 9.55 -6.43 -29.98
N PHE A 56 10.64 -6.62 -29.22
CA PHE A 56 10.88 -5.84 -28.01
C PHE A 56 10.98 -4.35 -28.31
N GLY A 57 11.65 -3.96 -29.40
CA GLY A 57 11.72 -2.55 -29.80
C GLY A 57 10.35 -1.96 -30.13
N ILE A 58 9.46 -2.75 -30.76
CA ILE A 58 8.06 -2.34 -31.01
C ILE A 58 7.30 -2.13 -29.69
N ILE A 59 7.50 -3.01 -28.71
CA ILE A 59 6.92 -2.86 -27.37
C ILE A 59 7.39 -1.54 -26.71
N PHE A 60 8.68 -1.23 -26.78
CA PHE A 60 9.21 0.04 -26.27
C PHE A 60 8.59 1.26 -26.96
N ILE A 61 8.38 1.20 -28.28
CA ILE A 61 7.71 2.27 -29.02
C ILE A 61 6.27 2.45 -28.53
N ILE A 62 5.49 1.37 -28.42
CA ILE A 62 4.08 1.43 -27.97
C ILE A 62 3.99 1.96 -26.53
N ALA A 63 4.83 1.44 -25.62
CA ALA A 63 4.89 1.89 -24.24
C ALA A 63 5.29 3.36 -24.15
N GLY A 64 6.33 3.75 -24.89
CA GLY A 64 6.80 5.13 -24.99
C GLY A 64 5.72 6.09 -25.51
N VAL A 65 4.97 5.72 -26.55
CA VAL A 65 3.87 6.54 -27.08
C VAL A 65 2.75 6.73 -26.05
N LYS A 66 2.32 5.66 -25.37
CA LYS A 66 1.31 5.74 -24.31
C LYS A 66 1.78 6.66 -23.18
N GLN A 67 3.02 6.49 -22.73
CA GLN A 67 3.61 7.28 -21.65
C GLN A 67 3.79 8.76 -22.06
N ALA A 68 4.23 9.02 -23.29
CA ALA A 68 4.36 10.36 -23.85
C ALA A 68 3.03 11.09 -23.90
N ARG A 69 1.95 10.43 -24.36
CA ARG A 69 0.61 11.03 -24.38
C ARG A 69 0.13 11.37 -22.97
N PHE A 70 0.25 10.45 -22.03
CA PHE A 70 -0.17 10.66 -20.64
C PHE A 70 0.57 11.83 -19.99
N HIS A 71 1.90 11.85 -20.04
CA HIS A 71 2.68 12.90 -19.39
C HIS A 71 2.59 14.25 -20.10
N LYS A 72 2.47 14.28 -21.44
CA LYS A 72 2.19 15.52 -22.18
C LYS A 72 0.86 16.12 -21.75
N HIS A 73 -0.18 15.29 -21.66
CA HIS A 73 -1.49 15.71 -21.18
C HIS A 73 -1.39 16.30 -19.76
N ASN A 74 -0.73 15.59 -18.85
CA ASN A 74 -0.59 16.01 -17.46
C ASN A 74 0.29 17.27 -17.27
N ALA A 75 1.25 17.50 -18.17
CA ALA A 75 2.11 18.67 -18.16
C ALA A 75 1.41 19.95 -18.68
N THR A 76 0.52 19.81 -19.66
CA THR A 76 -0.11 20.96 -20.36
C THR A 76 -1.51 21.31 -19.84
N GLN A 77 -2.29 20.35 -19.35
CA GLN A 77 -3.68 20.60 -18.96
C GLN A 77 -3.84 21.47 -17.71
N ARG A 78 -4.97 22.19 -17.64
CA ARG A 78 -5.40 22.96 -16.46
C ARG A 78 -5.80 22.03 -15.30
N ASN A 79 -6.57 20.98 -15.61
CA ASN A 79 -6.96 19.93 -14.68
C ASN A 79 -6.11 18.69 -14.96
N ARG A 80 -5.24 18.34 -14.01
CA ARG A 80 -4.29 17.22 -14.09
C ARG A 80 -4.74 16.13 -13.11
N HIS A 81 -4.37 14.89 -13.41
CA HIS A 81 -4.68 13.75 -12.58
C HIS A 81 -4.06 13.93 -11.18
N SER A 82 -4.84 13.60 -10.14
CA SER A 82 -4.33 13.57 -8.77
C SER A 82 -3.44 12.35 -8.56
N ILE A 83 -2.47 12.45 -7.65
CA ILE A 83 -1.66 11.29 -7.26
C ILE A 83 -2.50 10.33 -6.39
N VAL A 84 -3.41 10.91 -5.63
CA VAL A 84 -4.24 10.21 -4.64
C VAL A 84 -5.70 10.51 -4.95
N ASP A 85 -6.53 9.48 -4.87
CA ASP A 85 -7.98 9.66 -4.86
C ASP A 85 -8.41 9.98 -3.42
N ILE A 86 -9.08 11.11 -3.23
CA ILE A 86 -9.53 11.53 -1.90
C ILE A 86 -11.03 11.33 -1.88
N THR A 87 -11.45 10.18 -1.37
CA THR A 87 -12.86 9.83 -1.16
C THR A 87 -13.45 10.71 -0.06
N SER A 88 -14.75 11.01 -0.15
CA SER A 88 -15.48 11.73 0.90
C SER A 88 -15.60 10.90 2.18
N ASP A 89 -15.66 9.58 2.01
CA ASP A 89 -15.69 8.62 3.09
C ASP A 89 -14.26 8.27 3.46
N GLU A 90 -13.93 8.34 4.75
CA GLU A 90 -12.64 7.85 5.24
C GLU A 90 -12.60 6.34 5.03
N GLU A 91 -11.93 5.92 3.96
CA GLU A 91 -11.66 4.51 3.70
C GLU A 91 -10.71 4.04 4.80
N GLY A 92 -11.25 3.27 5.75
CA GLY A 92 -10.49 2.76 6.89
C GLY A 92 -9.30 1.94 6.40
N ASP A 93 -8.13 2.14 7.02
CA ASP A 93 -6.92 1.42 6.65
C ASP A 93 -7.16 -0.09 6.81
N PRO A 94 -6.99 -0.91 5.76
CA PRO A 94 -7.08 -2.37 5.88
C PRO A 94 -6.18 -2.93 6.99
N LEU A 95 -5.08 -2.23 7.31
CA LEU A 95 -4.16 -2.58 8.40
C LEU A 95 -4.69 -2.24 9.79
N ASP A 96 -5.73 -1.42 9.96
CA ASP A 96 -6.38 -1.23 11.28
C ASP A 96 -6.97 -2.54 11.80
N ARG A 97 -7.35 -3.47 10.91
CA ARG A 97 -7.76 -4.83 11.29
C ARG A 97 -6.61 -5.65 11.90
N TRP A 98 -5.36 -5.34 11.55
CA TRP A 98 -4.17 -6.10 11.94
C TRP A 98 -3.37 -5.41 13.05
N GLY A 99 -3.43 -4.07 13.13
CA GLY A 99 -2.75 -3.26 14.14
C GLY A 99 -3.45 -3.16 15.49
N ARG A 100 -4.71 -3.61 15.59
CA ARG A 100 -5.46 -3.65 16.87
C ARG A 100 -5.31 -4.96 17.64
N SER A 101 -4.09 -5.49 17.67
CA SER A 101 -3.72 -6.63 18.52
C SER A 101 -2.47 -6.29 19.34
N SER A 102 -2.61 -5.36 20.29
CA SER A 102 -1.91 -5.32 21.60
C SER A 102 -1.76 -3.87 22.13
N SER A 103 -2.76 -3.36 22.85
CA SER A 103 -2.55 -2.49 24.04
C SER A 103 -3.82 -1.94 24.69
N GLU A 104 -5.02 -2.28 24.22
CA GLU A 104 -6.24 -2.07 25.02
C GLU A 104 -6.93 -3.43 25.22
N PHE A 105 -6.18 -4.37 25.80
CA PHE A 105 -6.83 -5.46 26.52
C PHE A 105 -7.43 -4.81 27.76
N ASP A 106 -8.73 -4.55 27.63
CA ASP A 106 -9.70 -4.08 28.62
C ASP A 106 -9.77 -5.07 29.81
N LEU A 107 -8.62 -5.27 30.46
CA LEU A 107 -8.46 -6.02 31.71
C LEU A 107 -8.71 -5.13 32.92
N SER A 108 -9.41 -4.01 32.74
CA SER A 108 -9.94 -3.20 33.83
C SER A 108 -11.42 -3.50 34.11
N ASN A 109 -12.12 -4.25 33.24
CA ASN A 109 -13.57 -4.49 33.38
C ASN A 109 -13.98 -5.96 33.60
N ARG A 110 -13.05 -6.88 33.86
CA ARG A 110 -13.37 -8.28 34.26
C ARG A 110 -12.75 -8.77 35.57
N PHE A 111 -12.26 -7.85 36.42
CA PHE A 111 -11.92 -8.14 37.83
C PHE A 111 -12.83 -7.39 38.81
N ASN A 112 -14.10 -7.19 38.44
CA ASN A 112 -15.15 -6.85 39.39
C ASN A 112 -16.06 -8.07 39.64
N GLU A 113 -15.45 -9.25 39.76
CA GLU A 113 -16.06 -10.30 40.56
C GLU A 113 -15.89 -9.86 42.01
N ASN A 114 -16.97 -9.32 42.56
CA ASN A 114 -17.18 -9.04 43.97
C ASN A 114 -16.59 -10.17 44.83
N VAL A 115 -15.35 -10.00 45.32
CA VAL A 115 -14.79 -10.88 46.36
C VAL A 115 -15.60 -10.59 47.62
N THR A 116 -16.68 -11.35 47.79
CA THR A 116 -17.53 -11.26 48.97
C THR A 116 -16.68 -11.67 50.17
N LYS A 117 -16.26 -10.70 50.98
CA LYS A 117 -15.48 -10.97 52.18
C LYS A 117 -16.43 -11.52 53.24
N TYR A 118 -16.00 -12.51 54.02
CA TYR A 118 -16.77 -13.03 55.15
C TYR A 118 -16.04 -12.69 56.46
N CYS A 119 -16.79 -12.40 57.52
CA CYS A 119 -16.19 -12.17 58.83
C CYS A 119 -15.59 -13.46 59.39
N SER A 120 -14.27 -13.52 59.59
CA SER A 120 -13.57 -14.72 60.10
C SER A 120 -14.04 -15.20 61.48
N ASN A 121 -14.73 -14.34 62.24
CA ASN A 121 -15.16 -14.67 63.60
C ASN A 121 -16.61 -15.16 63.71
N CYS A 122 -17.48 -14.85 62.74
CA CYS A 122 -18.90 -15.25 62.79
C CYS A 122 -19.49 -15.69 61.44
N GLY A 123 -18.70 -15.68 60.36
CA GLY A 123 -19.11 -16.14 59.03
C GLY A 123 -20.07 -15.23 58.27
N THR A 124 -20.41 -14.04 58.80
CA THR A 124 -21.35 -13.14 58.12
C THR A 124 -20.71 -12.47 56.91
N LYS A 125 -21.45 -12.38 55.80
CA LYS A 125 -21.04 -11.73 54.56
C LYS A 125 -20.86 -10.22 54.78
N LEU A 126 -19.75 -9.68 54.31
CA LEU A 126 -19.38 -8.27 54.40
C LEU A 126 -19.41 -7.68 52.99
N GLU A 127 -20.21 -6.63 52.84
CA GLU A 127 -20.11 -5.72 51.70
C GLU A 127 -18.97 -4.76 52.03
N SER A 128 -17.93 -4.80 51.20
CA SER A 128 -16.62 -4.21 51.45
C SER A 128 -16.73 -2.74 51.83
N GLU A 129 -16.01 -2.34 52.90
CA GLU A 129 -15.78 -0.98 53.45
C GLU A 129 -16.21 -0.76 54.92
N HIS A 130 -16.28 -1.80 55.75
CA HIS A 130 -16.58 -1.65 57.19
C HIS A 130 -15.39 -2.12 58.05
N ASN A 131 -14.88 -1.23 58.93
CA ASN A 131 -13.80 -1.55 59.87
C ASN A 131 -14.23 -2.56 60.96
N PHE A 132 -15.53 -2.71 61.19
CA PHE A 132 -16.11 -3.61 62.19
C PHE A 132 -17.27 -4.40 61.59
N CYS A 133 -17.46 -5.64 62.04
CA CYS A 133 -18.54 -6.49 61.56
C CYS A 133 -19.89 -6.02 62.12
N PRO A 134 -20.91 -5.76 61.28
CA PRO A 134 -22.21 -5.25 61.74
C PRO A 134 -22.98 -6.24 62.62
N ARG A 135 -22.65 -7.54 62.56
CA ARG A 135 -23.37 -8.58 63.32
C ARG A 135 -22.73 -8.90 64.67
N CYS A 136 -21.40 -8.95 64.75
CA CYS A 136 -20.70 -9.36 65.98
C CYS A 136 -19.82 -8.27 66.60
N GLY A 137 -19.74 -7.08 65.99
CA GLY A 137 -19.01 -5.92 66.50
C GLY A 137 -17.48 -6.03 66.50
N LYS A 138 -16.90 -7.20 66.12
CA LYS A 138 -15.45 -7.37 66.08
C LYS A 138 -14.83 -6.68 64.86
N LYS A 139 -13.61 -6.17 65.04
CA LYS A 139 -12.84 -5.51 63.98
C LYS A 139 -12.57 -6.47 62.83
N VAL A 140 -12.87 -6.05 61.61
CA VAL A 140 -12.54 -6.77 60.38
C VAL A 140 -11.12 -6.37 60.02
N ARG A 141 -10.20 -7.33 59.94
CA ARG A 141 -8.78 -7.09 59.66
C ARG A 141 -8.51 -7.11 58.17
#